data_AF-A0A952UMT5-F1
#
_entry.id   AF-A0A952UMT5-F1
#
_cell.length_a   1.000
_cell.length_b   1.000
_cell.length_c   1.000
_cell.angle_alpha   90.00
_cell.angle_beta   90.00
_cell.angle_gamma   90.00
#
_symmetry.space_group_name_H-M   'P 1'
#
loop_
_entity.id
_entity.type
_entity.pdbx_description
1 polymer ?
#
loop_
_entity_poly.entity_id
_entity_poly.type
_entity_poly.pdbx_seq_one_letter_code
_entity_poly.pdbx_strand_id
1 'polypeptide(L)'
;MHDVLSLFKRNINQLFGITVDILNVGRSLQQLSLSMQILANNGVVQAAKIPGGKGRPMLALVEILNNTPKEIRPEVEALEHLCAGLAKVTASSSNIVWRYHQLIASLLSAMTQGEPSSKSKSLETLSHLRFTTAADVTQLTQHPAFTAVGGLERENRLYLVHHCQANLTELQERLKEALRCLGETHQALNGLKMIGLTARYMAFCISSEAAGLAEAEANFKNLAAEISRVVDDLDNKTRAMKDAIEHGQELLGLLLKGHTYAK
;
A
#
# COMPACT_ATOMS: atom_id res chain seq x y z
N MET A 1 -6.57 -30.30 -2.09
CA MET A 1 -5.24 -29.79 -2.50
C MET A 1 -5.30 -28.38 -3.14
N HIS A 2 -6.34 -28.02 -3.90
CA HIS A 2 -6.48 -26.69 -4.51
C HIS A 2 -6.76 -25.51 -3.57
N ASP A 3 -7.25 -25.76 -2.35
CA ASP A 3 -7.78 -24.70 -1.48
C ASP A 3 -6.70 -23.74 -0.96
N VAL A 4 -5.59 -24.26 -0.41
CA VAL A 4 -4.52 -23.44 0.19
C VAL A 4 -3.78 -22.59 -0.85
N LEU A 5 -3.42 -23.17 -2.00
CA LEU A 5 -2.76 -22.45 -3.08
C LEU A 5 -3.68 -21.38 -3.69
N SER A 6 -4.97 -21.71 -3.87
CA SER A 6 -5.96 -20.73 -4.33
C SER A 6 -6.12 -19.59 -3.33
N LEU A 7 -6.10 -19.90 -2.03
CA LEU A 7 -6.16 -18.92 -0.97
C LEU A 7 -4.90 -18.04 -0.94
N PHE A 8 -3.71 -18.61 -1.13
CA PHE A 8 -2.46 -17.85 -1.24
C PHE A 8 -2.50 -16.85 -2.40
N LYS A 9 -2.94 -17.29 -3.59
CA LYS A 9 -3.19 -16.41 -4.73
C LYS A 9 -4.21 -15.33 -4.40
N ARG A 10 -5.31 -15.68 -3.73
CA ARG A 10 -6.35 -14.72 -3.31
C ARG A 10 -5.78 -13.66 -2.35
N ASN A 11 -4.98 -14.07 -1.37
CA ASN A 11 -4.35 -13.17 -0.41
C ASN A 11 -3.35 -12.22 -1.09
N ILE A 12 -2.58 -12.67 -2.09
CA ILE A 12 -1.71 -11.76 -2.87
C ILE A 12 -2.53 -10.76 -3.69
N ASN A 13 -3.65 -11.19 -4.29
CA ASN A 13 -4.55 -10.27 -4.98
C ASN A 13 -5.23 -9.28 -4.01
N GLN A 14 -5.55 -9.72 -2.79
CA GLN A 14 -6.07 -8.85 -1.72
C GLN A 14 -5.02 -7.80 -1.33
N LEU A 15 -3.75 -8.18 -1.22
CA LEU A 15 -2.65 -7.24 -0.99
C LEU A 15 -2.61 -6.17 -2.09
N PHE A 16 -2.75 -6.55 -3.36
CA PHE A 16 -2.86 -5.57 -4.44
C PHE A 16 -4.02 -4.59 -4.24
N GLY A 17 -5.21 -5.08 -3.86
CA GLY A 17 -6.35 -4.23 -3.51
C GLY A 17 -6.05 -3.22 -2.41
N ILE A 18 -5.47 -3.67 -1.29
CA ILE A 18 -5.03 -2.79 -0.18
C ILE A 18 -4.07 -1.71 -0.69
N THR A 19 -3.12 -2.06 -1.56
CA THR A 19 -2.17 -1.08 -2.10
C THR A 19 -2.80 -0.08 -3.07
N VAL A 20 -3.87 -0.45 -3.76
CA VAL A 20 -4.65 0.49 -4.59
C VAL A 20 -5.38 1.49 -3.69
N ASP A 21 -5.92 1.05 -2.56
CA ASP A 21 -6.55 1.95 -1.59
C ASP A 21 -5.52 2.96 -1.03
N ILE A 22 -4.33 2.49 -0.66
CA ILE A 22 -3.21 3.35 -0.23
C ILE A 22 -2.87 4.37 -1.33
N LEU A 23 -2.71 3.93 -2.58
CA LEU A 23 -2.44 4.83 -3.71
C LEU A 23 -3.54 5.89 -3.92
N ASN A 24 -4.80 5.49 -3.81
CA ASN A 24 -5.93 6.40 -3.96
C ASN A 24 -5.94 7.46 -2.85
N VAL A 25 -5.63 7.07 -1.61
CA VAL A 25 -5.48 8.03 -0.52
C VAL A 25 -4.29 8.97 -0.80
N GLY A 26 -3.14 8.43 -1.24
CA GLY A 26 -1.97 9.22 -1.62
C GLY A 26 -2.26 10.30 -2.66
N ARG A 27 -3.01 9.96 -3.72
CA ARG A 27 -3.49 10.93 -4.73
C ARG A 27 -4.44 11.98 -4.14
N SER A 28 -5.32 11.57 -3.23
CA SER A 28 -6.23 12.53 -2.58
C SER A 28 -5.49 13.52 -1.67
N LEU A 29 -4.35 13.13 -1.10
CA LEU A 29 -3.50 14.03 -0.30
C LEU A 29 -2.86 15.13 -1.16
N GLN A 30 -2.61 14.90 -2.45
CA GLN A 30 -2.15 15.96 -3.37
C GLN A 30 -3.19 17.06 -3.56
N GLN A 31 -4.46 16.67 -3.72
CA GLN A 31 -5.57 17.62 -3.84
C GLN A 31 -5.71 18.45 -2.55
N LEU A 32 -5.48 17.81 -1.41
CA LEU A 32 -5.50 18.47 -0.11
C LEU A 32 -4.34 19.45 0.06
N SER A 33 -3.12 19.06 -0.33
CA SER A 33 -1.95 19.95 -0.35
C SER A 33 -2.19 21.21 -1.18
N LEU A 34 -2.80 21.07 -2.36
CA LEU A 34 -3.16 22.21 -3.20
C LEU A 34 -4.20 23.11 -2.52
N SER A 35 -5.19 22.52 -1.85
CA SER A 35 -6.21 23.26 -1.11
C SER A 35 -5.61 24.07 0.04
N MET A 36 -4.67 23.48 0.80
CA MET A 36 -3.94 24.19 1.86
C MET A 36 -3.13 25.38 1.29
N GLN A 37 -2.55 25.23 0.10
CA GLN A 37 -1.82 26.31 -0.57
C GLN A 37 -2.73 27.49 -0.95
N ILE A 38 -3.91 27.20 -1.50
CA ILE A 38 -4.88 28.23 -1.87
C ILE A 38 -5.36 28.97 -0.60
N LEU A 39 -5.64 28.23 0.47
CA LEU A 39 -6.05 28.81 1.75
C LEU A 39 -4.97 29.73 2.34
N ALA A 40 -3.71 29.31 2.33
CA ALA A 40 -2.60 30.12 2.82
C ALA A 40 -2.45 31.43 2.02
N ASN A 41 -2.51 31.36 0.68
CA ASN A 41 -2.47 32.54 -0.19
C ASN A 41 -3.65 33.48 0.08
N ASN A 42 -4.85 32.94 0.24
CA ASN A 42 -6.04 33.73 0.58
C ASN A 42 -5.87 34.44 1.92
N GLY A 43 -5.29 33.75 2.91
CA GLY A 43 -4.93 34.35 4.20
C GLY A 43 -4.01 35.55 4.05
N VAL A 44 -2.95 35.44 3.23
CA VAL A 44 -1.98 36.53 2.98
C VAL A 44 -2.67 37.75 2.42
N VAL A 45 -3.50 37.55 1.40
CA VAL A 45 -4.25 38.63 0.76
C VAL A 45 -5.24 39.28 1.73
N GLN A 46 -5.89 38.51 2.60
CA GLN A 46 -6.81 39.06 3.61
C GLN A 46 -6.05 39.84 4.69
N ALA A 47 -4.92 39.34 5.18
CA ALA A 47 -4.10 40.00 6.18
C ALA A 47 -3.49 41.31 5.67
N ALA A 48 -3.09 41.37 4.40
CA ALA A 48 -2.57 42.58 3.78
C ALA A 48 -3.60 43.72 3.65
N LYS A 49 -4.90 43.41 3.70
CA LYS A 49 -5.98 44.41 3.60
C LYS A 49 -6.29 45.13 4.92
N ILE A 50 -5.69 44.73 6.04
CA ILE A 50 -5.94 45.34 7.35
C ILE A 50 -5.07 46.59 7.54
N PRO A 51 -5.65 47.81 7.61
CA PRO A 51 -4.88 49.03 7.82
C PRO A 51 -4.38 49.16 9.27
N GLY A 52 -3.31 49.95 9.46
CA GLY A 52 -2.92 50.46 10.79
C GLY A 52 -2.16 49.50 11.71
N GLY A 53 -1.54 48.43 11.20
CA GLY A 53 -0.62 47.57 11.98
C GLY A 53 -1.28 46.64 13.01
N LYS A 54 -2.60 46.76 13.23
CA LYS A 54 -3.40 45.85 14.07
C LYS A 54 -3.41 44.40 13.55
N GLY A 55 -3.14 44.20 12.26
CA GLY A 55 -3.00 42.89 11.63
C GLY A 55 -1.60 42.28 11.66
N ARG A 56 -0.61 42.87 12.35
CA ARG A 56 0.78 42.35 12.35
C ARG A 56 0.92 40.91 12.87
N PRO A 57 0.27 40.52 13.99
CA PRO A 57 0.24 39.11 14.41
C PRO A 57 -0.41 38.19 13.38
N MET A 58 -1.47 38.66 12.71
CA MET A 58 -2.10 37.95 11.59
C MET A 58 -1.18 37.79 10.39
N LEU A 59 -0.46 38.84 9.99
CA LEU A 59 0.52 38.75 8.91
C LEU A 59 1.61 37.73 9.23
N ALA A 60 2.13 37.70 10.46
CA ALA A 60 3.13 36.73 10.86
C ALA A 60 2.59 35.28 10.81
N LEU A 61 1.41 35.01 11.39
CA LEU A 61 0.82 33.66 11.34
C LEU A 61 0.50 33.21 9.91
N VAL A 62 0.03 34.15 9.11
CA VAL A 62 -0.32 33.91 7.71
C VAL A 62 0.92 33.71 6.84
N GLU A 63 2.03 34.38 7.14
CA GLU A 63 3.31 34.16 6.48
C GLU A 63 3.87 32.76 6.80
N ILE A 64 3.71 32.29 8.05
CA ILE A 64 4.09 30.91 8.39
C ILE A 64 3.18 29.92 7.63
N LEU A 65 1.87 30.17 7.58
CA LEU A 65 0.94 29.37 6.76
C LEU A 65 1.30 29.39 5.27
N ASN A 66 1.83 30.49 4.75
CA ASN A 66 2.26 30.58 3.35
C ASN A 66 3.52 29.75 3.05
N ASN A 67 4.34 29.48 4.07
CA ASN A 67 5.50 28.61 3.94
C ASN A 67 5.15 27.13 4.14
N THR A 68 4.10 26.80 4.90
CA THR A 68 3.67 25.41 5.14
C THR A 68 3.43 24.59 3.85
N PRO A 69 2.78 25.11 2.78
CA PRO A 69 2.64 24.39 1.51
C PRO A 69 3.96 24.00 0.84
N LYS A 70 5.03 24.79 1.02
CA LYS A 70 6.35 24.48 0.45
C LYS A 70 7.00 23.28 1.14
N GLU A 71 6.62 23.01 2.39
CA GLU A 71 7.04 21.85 3.16
C GLU A 71 6.12 20.65 2.91
N ILE A 72 4.81 20.85 2.77
CA ILE A 72 3.84 19.76 2.51
C ILE A 72 4.06 19.14 1.15
N ARG A 73 4.22 19.96 0.11
CA ARG A 73 4.24 19.49 -1.28
C ARG A 73 5.30 18.41 -1.55
N PRO A 74 6.59 18.58 -1.18
CA PRO A 74 7.59 17.54 -1.42
C PRO A 74 7.29 16.26 -0.63
N GLU A 75 6.75 16.37 0.59
CA GLU A 75 6.35 15.20 1.41
C GLU A 75 5.19 14.43 0.76
N VAL A 76 4.19 15.13 0.23
CA VAL A 76 3.06 14.50 -0.47
C VAL A 76 3.49 13.92 -1.83
N GLU A 77 4.36 14.59 -2.57
CA GLU A 77 4.93 14.07 -3.83
C GLU A 77 5.77 12.80 -3.58
N ALA A 78 6.61 12.81 -2.54
CA ALA A 78 7.37 11.63 -2.13
C ALA A 78 6.46 10.48 -1.73
N LEU A 79 5.39 10.75 -0.96
CA LEU A 79 4.40 9.76 -0.56
C LEU A 79 3.68 9.17 -1.78
N GLU A 80 3.27 9.98 -2.74
CA GLU A 80 2.64 9.49 -3.98
C GLU A 80 3.59 8.56 -4.75
N HIS A 81 4.86 8.96 -4.89
CA HIS A 81 5.86 8.14 -5.58
C HIS A 81 6.05 6.78 -4.87
N LEU A 82 6.12 6.78 -3.53
CA LEU A 82 6.19 5.53 -2.75
C LEU A 82 4.95 4.66 -2.96
N CYS A 83 3.75 5.25 -2.94
CA CYS A 83 2.50 4.54 -3.17
C CYS A 83 2.42 3.94 -4.58
N ALA A 84 2.88 4.68 -5.59
CA ALA A 84 2.93 4.22 -6.97
C ALA A 84 3.94 3.07 -7.15
N GLY A 85 5.10 3.16 -6.51
CA GLY A 85 6.09 2.09 -6.46
C GLY A 85 5.52 0.82 -5.81
N LEU A 86 4.86 0.98 -4.66
CA LEU A 86 4.20 -0.11 -3.96
C LEU A 86 3.14 -0.80 -4.84
N ALA A 87 2.26 -0.03 -5.50
CA ALA A 87 1.23 -0.56 -6.39
C ALA A 87 1.84 -1.32 -7.59
N LYS A 88 2.97 -0.85 -8.12
CA LYS A 88 3.70 -1.54 -9.20
C LYS A 88 4.27 -2.88 -8.73
N VAL A 89 4.88 -2.92 -7.54
CA VAL A 89 5.47 -4.14 -6.96
C VAL A 89 4.39 -5.17 -6.64
N THR A 90 3.25 -4.76 -6.09
CA THR A 90 2.14 -5.67 -5.79
C THR A 90 1.42 -6.15 -7.05
N ALA A 91 1.26 -5.30 -8.08
CA ALA A 91 0.77 -5.74 -9.38
C ALA A 91 1.68 -6.81 -10.01
N SER A 92 3.00 -6.61 -9.94
CA SER A 92 3.97 -7.61 -10.39
C SER A 92 3.85 -8.91 -9.60
N SER A 93 3.69 -8.83 -8.29
CA SER A 93 3.48 -10.00 -7.42
C SER A 93 2.22 -10.78 -7.80
N SER A 94 1.12 -10.10 -8.09
CA SER A 94 -0.14 -10.71 -8.56
C SER A 94 0.02 -11.44 -9.89
N ASN A 95 0.79 -10.87 -10.83
CA ASN A 95 1.09 -11.52 -12.10
C ASN A 95 1.97 -12.77 -11.91
N ILE A 96 2.99 -12.69 -11.07
CA ILE A 96 3.88 -13.82 -10.79
C ILE A 96 3.09 -14.98 -10.15
N VAL A 97 2.27 -14.71 -9.13
CA VAL A 97 1.49 -15.76 -8.47
C VAL A 97 0.45 -16.38 -9.42
N TRP A 98 -0.14 -15.60 -10.33
CA TRP A 98 -1.06 -16.13 -11.33
C TRP A 98 -0.35 -17.10 -12.28
N ARG A 99 0.83 -16.70 -12.78
CA ARG A 99 1.66 -17.51 -13.67
C ARG A 99 2.14 -18.79 -12.97
N TYR A 100 2.60 -18.67 -11.73
CA TYR A 100 2.97 -19.79 -10.86
C TYR A 100 1.79 -20.77 -10.67
N HIS A 101 0.61 -20.26 -10.30
CA HIS A 101 -0.58 -21.07 -10.07
C HIS A 101 -0.96 -21.89 -11.31
N GLN A 102 -0.85 -21.31 -12.51
CA GLN A 102 -1.13 -22.05 -13.74
C GLN A 102 -0.11 -23.15 -14.00
N LEU A 103 1.19 -22.86 -13.83
CA LEU A 103 2.25 -23.85 -14.07
C LEU A 103 2.14 -25.04 -13.12
N ILE A 104 1.94 -24.79 -11.82
CA ILE A 104 1.82 -25.87 -10.83
C ILE A 104 0.53 -26.67 -11.02
N ALA A 105 -0.59 -26.02 -11.38
CA ALA A 105 -1.84 -26.72 -11.68
C ALA A 105 -1.70 -27.62 -12.92
N SER A 106 -1.06 -27.14 -13.98
CA SER A 106 -0.77 -27.92 -15.18
C SER A 106 0.14 -29.11 -14.88
N LEU A 107 1.18 -28.92 -14.06
CA LEU A 107 2.09 -29.98 -13.65
C LEU A 107 1.36 -31.05 -12.83
N LEU A 108 0.57 -30.65 -11.83
CA LEU A 108 -0.22 -31.58 -11.03
C LEU A 108 -1.25 -32.35 -11.88
N SER A 109 -1.91 -31.68 -12.83
CA SER A 109 -2.83 -32.31 -13.77
C SER A 109 -2.12 -33.35 -14.66
N ALA A 110 -0.96 -33.01 -15.22
CA ALA A 110 -0.16 -33.95 -16.02
C ALA A 110 0.28 -35.17 -15.20
N MET A 111 0.61 -34.98 -13.91
CA MET A 111 0.92 -36.09 -13.00
C MET A 111 -0.29 -36.99 -12.73
N THR A 112 -1.51 -36.43 -12.72
CA THR A 112 -2.75 -37.22 -12.50
C THR A 112 -3.19 -38.02 -13.72
N GLN A 113 -2.95 -37.53 -14.95
CA GLN A 113 -3.37 -38.21 -16.18
C GLN A 113 -2.50 -39.42 -16.54
N GLY A 114 -1.28 -39.51 -16.02
CA GLY A 114 -0.36 -40.63 -16.24
C GLY A 114 -0.61 -41.86 -15.35
N GLU A 115 -1.59 -41.83 -14.45
CA GLU A 115 -1.87 -42.93 -13.52
C GLU A 115 -3.06 -43.80 -13.98
N PRO A 116 -2.87 -45.10 -14.26
CA PRO A 116 -3.99 -46.02 -14.44
C PRO A 116 -4.78 -46.15 -13.13
N SER A 117 -6.10 -46.34 -13.25
CA SER A 117 -7.13 -46.17 -12.19
C SER A 117 -6.93 -46.93 -10.87
N SER A 118 -5.92 -47.80 -10.74
CA SER A 118 -5.58 -48.51 -9.51
C SER A 118 -4.61 -47.74 -8.57
N LYS A 119 -4.14 -46.55 -8.95
CA LYS A 119 -3.13 -45.78 -8.19
C LYS A 119 -3.61 -44.49 -7.52
N SER A 120 -4.90 -44.19 -7.45
CA SER A 120 -5.40 -42.90 -6.91
C SER A 120 -4.93 -42.53 -5.48
N LYS A 121 -4.38 -43.49 -4.72
CA LYS A 121 -3.76 -43.28 -3.39
C LYS A 121 -2.40 -42.55 -3.43
N SER A 122 -1.68 -42.50 -4.56
CA SER A 122 -0.38 -41.80 -4.63
C SER A 122 -0.50 -40.28 -4.65
N LEU A 123 -1.60 -39.70 -5.09
CA LEU A 123 -1.78 -38.23 -4.97
C LEU A 123 -2.25 -37.79 -3.59
N GLU A 124 -2.83 -38.69 -2.78
CA GLU A 124 -3.12 -38.42 -1.37
C GLU A 124 -1.84 -38.13 -0.58
N THR A 125 -0.71 -38.75 -0.95
CA THR A 125 0.59 -38.44 -0.34
C THR A 125 1.09 -37.03 -0.62
N LEU A 126 0.55 -36.30 -1.60
CA LEU A 126 0.90 -34.89 -1.86
C LEU A 126 -0.02 -33.90 -1.14
N SER A 127 -1.07 -34.38 -0.46
CA SER A 127 -2.06 -33.52 0.21
C SER A 127 -1.50 -32.64 1.33
N HIS A 128 -0.36 -33.02 1.91
CA HIS A 128 0.35 -32.24 2.93
C HIS A 128 1.11 -31.03 2.36
N LEU A 129 1.39 -31.03 1.05
CA LEU A 129 2.09 -29.94 0.38
C LEU A 129 1.15 -28.76 0.15
N ARG A 130 1.61 -27.57 0.54
CA ARG A 130 0.84 -26.33 0.40
C ARG A 130 1.11 -25.63 -0.93
N PHE A 131 2.25 -25.90 -1.55
CA PHE A 131 2.72 -25.23 -2.76
C PHE A 131 2.79 -23.70 -2.58
N THR A 132 3.17 -23.26 -1.40
CA THR A 132 3.41 -21.84 -1.10
C THR A 132 4.90 -21.53 -0.98
N THR A 133 5.75 -22.56 -0.98
CA THR A 133 7.20 -22.44 -0.86
C THR A 133 7.93 -23.24 -1.94
N ALA A 134 9.15 -22.82 -2.27
CA ALA A 134 9.99 -23.55 -3.23
C ALA A 134 10.32 -24.97 -2.73
N ALA A 135 10.38 -25.18 -1.40
CA ALA A 135 10.60 -26.48 -0.79
C ALA A 135 9.47 -27.48 -1.12
N ASP A 136 8.21 -27.04 -1.09
CA ASP A 136 7.06 -27.86 -1.49
C ASP A 136 7.20 -28.34 -2.94
N VAL A 137 7.64 -27.45 -3.83
CA VAL A 137 7.85 -27.77 -5.26
C VAL A 137 9.02 -28.73 -5.43
N THR A 138 10.10 -28.59 -4.65
CA THR A 138 11.22 -29.55 -4.68
C THR A 138 10.78 -30.93 -4.23
N GLN A 139 9.97 -31.04 -3.18
CA GLN A 139 9.46 -32.34 -2.72
C GLN A 139 8.61 -33.05 -3.77
N LEU A 140 7.92 -32.31 -4.65
CA LEU A 140 7.17 -32.87 -5.78
C LEU A 140 8.07 -33.71 -6.72
N THR A 141 9.33 -33.33 -6.91
CA THR A 141 10.27 -34.04 -7.80
C THR A 141 10.64 -35.44 -7.31
N GLN A 142 10.50 -35.67 -6.01
CA GLN A 142 10.81 -36.96 -5.37
C GLN A 142 9.63 -37.93 -5.45
N HIS A 143 8.46 -37.44 -5.87
CA HIS A 143 7.25 -38.24 -5.89
C HIS A 143 7.33 -39.35 -6.95
N PRO A 144 6.89 -40.60 -6.65
CA PRO A 144 6.91 -41.69 -7.62
C PRO A 144 6.15 -41.36 -8.91
N ALA A 145 5.01 -40.67 -8.82
CA ALA A 145 4.26 -40.25 -10.00
C ALA A 145 5.04 -39.25 -10.87
N PHE A 146 5.99 -38.50 -10.29
CA PHE A 146 6.87 -37.59 -11.00
C PHE A 146 7.99 -38.35 -11.73
N THR A 147 8.61 -39.33 -11.06
CA THR A 147 9.80 -40.04 -11.55
C THR A 147 9.49 -41.22 -12.46
N ALA A 148 8.36 -41.91 -12.30
CA ALA A 148 8.02 -43.15 -13.01
C ALA A 148 7.68 -42.99 -14.51
N VAL A 149 7.79 -41.78 -15.07
CA VAL A 149 7.52 -41.49 -16.49
C VAL A 149 8.77 -41.61 -17.38
N GLY A 150 8.58 -41.57 -18.70
CA GLY A 150 9.66 -41.59 -19.69
C GLY A 150 10.57 -40.36 -19.63
N GLY A 151 11.75 -40.45 -20.26
CA GLY A 151 12.81 -39.43 -20.20
C GLY A 151 12.34 -38.03 -20.63
N LEU A 152 11.74 -37.92 -21.82
CA LEU A 152 11.27 -36.63 -22.36
C LEU A 152 10.18 -35.99 -21.48
N GLU A 153 9.24 -36.78 -20.98
CA GLU A 153 8.19 -36.27 -20.09
C GLU A 153 8.78 -35.81 -18.74
N ARG A 154 9.75 -36.56 -18.21
CA ARG A 154 10.47 -36.19 -16.99
C ARG A 154 11.22 -34.87 -17.17
N GLU A 155 11.91 -34.68 -18.31
CA GLU A 155 12.60 -33.43 -18.64
C GLU A 155 11.62 -32.25 -18.72
N ASN A 156 10.46 -32.41 -19.38
CA ASN A 156 9.43 -31.39 -19.43
C ASN A 156 8.87 -31.03 -18.05
N ARG A 157 8.66 -32.03 -17.18
CA ARG A 157 8.22 -31.81 -15.79
C ARG A 157 9.28 -31.08 -14.97
N LEU A 158 10.55 -31.43 -15.13
CA LEU A 158 11.67 -30.73 -14.49
C LEU A 158 11.79 -29.28 -14.97
N TYR A 159 11.56 -29.02 -16.26
CA TYR A 159 11.51 -27.67 -16.80
C TYR A 159 10.41 -26.84 -16.13
N LEU A 160 9.19 -27.40 -15.98
CA LEU A 160 8.10 -26.71 -15.26
C LEU A 160 8.42 -26.47 -13.78
N VAL A 161 9.06 -27.44 -13.11
CA VAL A 161 9.51 -27.30 -11.72
C VAL A 161 10.50 -26.15 -11.57
N HIS A 162 11.49 -26.05 -12.46
CA HIS A 162 12.46 -24.96 -12.44
C HIS A 162 11.78 -23.59 -12.56
N HIS A 163 10.82 -23.45 -13.48
CA HIS A 163 10.04 -22.21 -13.61
C HIS A 163 9.15 -21.92 -12.40
N CYS A 164 8.57 -22.94 -11.79
CA CYS A 164 7.81 -22.81 -10.56
C CYS A 164 8.69 -22.28 -9.41
N GLN A 165 9.88 -22.85 -9.23
CA GLN A 165 10.84 -22.41 -8.23
C GLN A 165 11.32 -20.98 -8.49
N ALA A 166 11.67 -20.65 -9.75
CA ALA A 166 12.06 -19.30 -10.13
C ALA A 166 10.98 -18.27 -9.82
N ASN A 167 9.71 -18.57 -10.16
CA ASN A 167 8.57 -17.70 -9.85
C ASN A 167 8.38 -17.49 -8.35
N LEU A 168 8.52 -18.54 -7.54
CA LEU A 168 8.37 -18.43 -6.08
C LEU A 168 9.50 -17.60 -5.45
N THR A 169 10.73 -17.78 -5.91
CA THR A 169 11.87 -16.95 -5.48
C THR A 169 11.67 -15.49 -5.86
N GLU A 170 11.28 -15.22 -7.11
CA GLU A 170 10.98 -13.86 -7.58
C GLU A 170 9.84 -13.24 -6.77
N LEU A 171 8.75 -13.99 -6.56
CA LEU A 171 7.62 -13.55 -5.74
C LEU A 171 8.06 -13.20 -4.33
N GLN A 172 8.88 -14.03 -3.69
CA GLN A 172 9.35 -13.78 -2.33
C GLN A 172 10.16 -12.48 -2.24
N GLU A 173 11.02 -12.19 -3.22
CA GLU A 173 11.75 -10.92 -3.29
C GLU A 173 10.81 -9.72 -3.50
N ARG A 174 9.80 -9.86 -4.38
CA ARG A 174 8.80 -8.79 -4.57
C ARG A 174 7.96 -8.54 -3.32
N LEU A 175 7.60 -9.57 -2.57
CA LEU A 175 6.86 -9.43 -1.32
C LEU A 175 7.72 -8.74 -0.23
N LYS A 176 9.03 -9.04 -0.16
CA LYS A 176 9.96 -8.31 0.73
C LYS A 176 10.08 -6.84 0.33
N GLU A 177 10.19 -6.58 -0.98
CA GLU A 177 10.22 -5.22 -1.52
C GLU A 177 8.94 -4.45 -1.17
N ALA A 178 7.76 -5.07 -1.32
CA ALA A 178 6.48 -4.49 -0.93
C ALA A 178 6.42 -4.16 0.56
N LEU A 179 6.93 -5.05 1.43
CA LEU A 179 6.99 -4.82 2.87
C LEU A 179 7.89 -3.62 3.22
N ARG A 180 9.05 -3.50 2.58
CA ARG A 180 9.94 -2.34 2.71
C ARG A 180 9.23 -1.06 2.28
N CYS A 181 8.59 -1.06 1.11
CA CYS A 181 7.85 0.10 0.59
C CYS A 181 6.73 0.53 1.55
N LEU A 182 5.96 -0.41 2.12
CA LEU A 182 4.95 -0.09 3.14
C LEU A 182 5.56 0.58 4.38
N GLY A 183 6.73 0.10 4.83
CA GLY A 183 7.46 0.74 5.94
C GLY A 183 7.88 2.17 5.63
N GLU A 184 8.39 2.41 4.42
CA GLU A 184 8.77 3.75 3.95
C GLU A 184 7.55 4.67 3.81
N THR A 185 6.44 4.17 3.24
CA THR A 185 5.16 4.90 3.17
C THR A 185 4.66 5.27 4.57
N HIS A 186 4.76 4.36 5.55
CA HIS A 186 4.38 4.63 6.93
C HIS A 186 5.22 5.74 7.57
N GLN A 187 6.53 5.74 7.32
CA GLN A 187 7.42 6.78 7.83
C GLN A 187 7.11 8.15 7.22
N ALA A 188 6.93 8.22 5.91
CA ALA A 188 6.55 9.45 5.21
C ALA A 188 5.22 10.02 5.72
N LEU A 189 4.26 9.15 6.05
CA LEU A 189 2.96 9.55 6.60
C LEU A 189 3.08 10.31 7.93
N ASN A 190 4.09 9.99 8.76
CA ASN A 190 4.32 10.70 10.02
C ASN A 190 4.76 12.16 9.80
N GLY A 191 5.47 12.46 8.70
CA GLY A 191 5.84 13.82 8.32
C GLY A 191 4.59 14.69 8.09
N LEU A 192 3.61 14.18 7.36
CA LEU A 192 2.34 14.89 7.09
C LEU A 192 1.53 15.17 8.36
N LYS A 193 1.56 14.27 9.34
CA LYS A 193 0.85 14.45 10.61
C LYS A 193 1.37 15.66 11.39
N MET A 194 2.69 15.87 11.42
CA MET A 194 3.28 17.03 12.08
C MET A 194 2.84 18.33 11.42
N ILE A 195 2.73 18.33 10.10
CA ILE A 195 2.28 19.52 9.37
C ILE A 195 0.80 19.81 9.64
N GLY A 196 -0.05 18.78 9.68
CA GLY A 196 -1.45 18.94 10.08
C GLY A 196 -1.62 19.56 11.47
N LEU A 197 -0.81 19.13 12.44
CA LEU A 197 -0.81 19.70 13.79
C LEU A 197 -0.45 21.19 13.80
N THR A 198 0.60 21.56 13.05
CA THR A 198 1.03 22.95 12.90
C THR A 198 -0.05 23.83 12.27
N ALA A 199 -0.69 23.34 11.20
CA ALA A 199 -1.78 24.06 10.54
C ALA A 199 -3.01 24.24 11.45
N ARG A 200 -3.36 23.21 12.26
CA ARG A 200 -4.43 23.31 13.26
C ARG A 200 -4.13 24.34 14.34
N TYR A 201 -2.90 24.36 14.84
CA TYR A 201 -2.47 25.37 15.81
C TYR A 201 -2.57 26.79 15.22
N MET A 202 -2.15 26.97 13.97
CA MET A 202 -2.27 28.27 13.28
C MET A 202 -3.72 28.69 13.08
N ALA A 203 -4.61 27.77 12.69
CA ALA A 203 -6.04 28.06 12.58
C ALA A 203 -6.63 28.54 13.91
N PHE A 204 -6.26 27.89 15.02
CA PHE A 204 -6.66 28.31 16.36
C PHE A 204 -6.16 29.73 16.70
N CYS A 205 -4.89 30.02 16.45
CA CYS A 205 -4.32 31.34 16.69
C CYS A 205 -4.98 32.43 15.82
N ILE A 206 -5.25 32.15 14.54
CA ILE A 206 -5.97 33.07 13.64
C ILE A 206 -7.38 33.34 14.17
N SER A 207 -8.11 32.30 14.57
CA SER A 207 -9.45 32.45 15.14
C SER A 207 -9.46 33.30 16.41
N SER A 208 -8.48 33.09 17.30
CA SER A 208 -8.35 33.83 18.56
C SER A 208 -8.07 35.32 18.33
N GLU A 209 -7.16 35.64 17.44
CA GLU A 209 -6.77 37.03 17.14
C GLU A 209 -7.82 37.74 16.27
N ALA A 210 -8.56 37.01 15.44
CA ALA A 210 -9.68 37.55 14.66
C ALA A 210 -10.74 38.23 15.54
N ALA A 211 -10.95 37.74 16.77
CA ALA A 211 -11.86 38.34 17.74
C ALA A 211 -11.47 39.78 18.13
N GLY A 212 -10.21 40.18 17.92
CA GLY A 212 -9.74 41.55 18.14
C GLY A 212 -9.92 42.50 16.94
N LEU A 213 -10.43 42.00 15.80
CA LEU A 213 -10.44 42.71 14.52
C LEU A 213 -11.88 42.95 14.02
N ALA A 214 -12.57 43.97 14.54
CA ALA A 214 -13.98 44.27 14.25
C ALA A 214 -14.42 44.08 12.76
N GLU A 215 -13.85 44.81 11.80
CA GLU A 215 -14.29 44.77 10.40
C GLU A 215 -13.80 43.54 9.61
N ALA A 216 -12.79 42.81 10.11
CA ALA A 216 -12.18 41.68 9.42
C ALA A 216 -12.42 40.32 10.10
N GLU A 217 -13.07 40.32 11.28
CA GLU A 217 -13.31 39.15 12.13
C GLU A 217 -13.95 38.00 11.36
N ALA A 218 -15.02 38.29 10.59
CA ALA A 218 -15.74 37.27 9.83
C ALA A 218 -14.84 36.57 8.79
N ASN A 219 -13.96 37.32 8.12
CA ASN A 219 -13.08 36.77 7.09
C ASN A 219 -12.04 35.82 7.69
N PHE A 220 -11.40 36.20 8.81
CA PHE A 220 -10.41 35.36 9.47
C PHE A 220 -11.02 34.18 10.22
N LYS A 221 -12.23 34.33 10.78
CA LYS A 221 -12.98 33.18 11.32
C LYS A 221 -13.33 32.17 10.23
N ASN A 222 -13.73 32.63 9.05
CA ASN A 222 -13.98 31.75 7.91
C ASN A 222 -12.69 31.05 7.45
N LEU A 223 -11.58 31.78 7.33
CA LEU A 223 -10.28 31.19 7.00
C LEU A 223 -9.86 30.12 8.02
N ALA A 224 -9.97 30.42 9.31
CA ALA A 224 -9.64 29.45 10.36
C ALA A 224 -10.52 28.19 10.27
N ALA A 225 -11.83 28.36 10.05
CA ALA A 225 -12.75 27.24 9.88
C ALA A 225 -12.42 26.38 8.63
N GLU A 226 -12.05 27.02 7.52
CA GLU A 226 -11.63 26.32 6.30
C GLU A 226 -10.33 25.54 6.51
N ILE A 227 -9.34 26.12 7.19
CA ILE A 227 -8.09 25.43 7.55
C ILE A 227 -8.40 24.24 8.46
N SER A 228 -9.22 24.41 9.50
CA SER A 228 -9.63 23.31 10.38
C SER A 228 -10.29 22.17 9.61
N ARG A 229 -11.21 22.48 8.69
CA ARG A 229 -11.87 21.47 7.85
C ARG A 229 -10.88 20.68 7.00
N VAL A 230 -9.90 21.37 6.41
CA VAL A 230 -8.87 20.73 5.58
C VAL A 230 -7.94 19.85 6.42
N VAL A 231 -7.57 20.29 7.62
CA VAL A 231 -6.76 19.47 8.54
C VAL A 231 -7.53 18.25 9.04
N ASP A 232 -8.83 18.38 9.31
CA ASP A 232 -9.66 17.23 9.72
C ASP A 232 -9.78 16.17 8.60
N ASP A 233 -9.89 16.62 7.34
CA ASP A 233 -9.86 15.73 6.18
C ASP A 233 -8.49 15.05 6.02
N LEU A 234 -7.39 15.78 6.24
CA LEU A 234 -6.03 15.23 6.28
C LEU A 234 -5.88 14.16 7.36
N ASP A 235 -6.35 14.42 8.58
CA ASP A 235 -6.30 13.46 9.70
C ASP A 235 -7.09 12.18 9.39
N ASN A 236 -8.28 12.31 8.79
CA ASN A 236 -9.08 11.15 8.42
C ASN A 236 -8.41 10.31 7.32
N LYS A 237 -7.85 10.96 6.29
CA LYS A 237 -7.12 10.29 5.21
C LYS A 237 -5.86 9.61 5.71
N THR A 238 -5.06 10.29 6.52
CA THR A 238 -3.82 9.73 7.08
C THR A 238 -4.13 8.56 8.02
N ARG A 239 -5.21 8.61 8.81
CA ARG A 239 -5.67 7.46 9.60
C ARG A 239 -6.07 6.28 8.71
N ALA A 240 -6.89 6.50 7.69
CA ALA A 240 -7.30 5.44 6.78
C ALA A 240 -6.12 4.79 6.05
N MET A 241 -5.15 5.60 5.59
CA MET A 241 -3.93 5.07 4.98
C MET A 241 -3.09 4.27 5.97
N LYS A 242 -2.97 4.73 7.22
CA LYS A 242 -2.24 4.02 8.27
C LYS A 242 -2.85 2.64 8.53
N ASP A 243 -4.18 2.56 8.69
CA ASP A 243 -4.88 1.31 8.95
C ASP A 243 -4.70 0.32 7.77
N ALA A 244 -4.75 0.83 6.53
CA ALA A 244 -4.48 0.03 5.33
C ALA A 244 -3.02 -0.47 5.27
N ILE A 245 -2.05 0.35 5.65
CA ILE A 245 -0.64 -0.03 5.72
C ILE A 245 -0.44 -1.15 6.76
N GLU A 246 -0.97 -0.99 7.97
CA GLU A 246 -0.85 -1.98 9.04
C GLU A 246 -1.47 -3.31 8.61
N HIS A 247 -2.67 -3.28 8.02
CA HIS A 247 -3.30 -4.48 7.47
C HIS A 247 -2.47 -5.14 6.35
N GLY A 248 -1.89 -4.34 5.45
CA GLY A 248 -1.00 -4.83 4.39
C GLY A 248 0.28 -5.48 4.94
N GLN A 249 0.88 -4.90 5.98
CA GLN A 249 2.07 -5.44 6.64
C GLN A 249 1.79 -6.76 7.35
N GLU A 250 0.67 -6.89 8.06
CA GLU A 250 0.23 -8.14 8.67
C GLU A 250 0.06 -9.25 7.62
N LEU A 251 -0.64 -8.94 6.53
CA LEU A 251 -0.88 -9.88 5.44
C LEU A 251 0.44 -10.33 4.79
N LEU A 252 1.34 -9.39 4.50
CA LEU A 252 2.68 -9.68 3.97
C LEU A 252 3.51 -10.54 4.92
N GLY A 253 3.45 -10.29 6.23
CA GLY A 253 4.12 -11.09 7.24
C GLY A 253 3.69 -12.56 7.24
N LEU A 254 2.42 -12.84 6.92
CA LEU A 254 1.92 -14.20 6.71
C LEU A 254 2.39 -14.78 5.38
N LEU A 255 2.23 -14.04 4.28
CA LEU A 255 2.59 -14.50 2.93
C LEU A 255 4.07 -14.85 2.80
N LEU A 256 4.96 -14.06 3.42
CA LEU A 256 6.41 -14.31 3.43
C LEU A 256 6.81 -15.60 4.15
N LYS A 257 5.95 -16.09 5.07
CA LYS A 257 6.12 -17.38 5.75
C LYS A 257 5.44 -18.54 5.00
N GLY A 258 4.87 -18.28 3.82
CA GLY A 258 4.06 -19.24 3.08
C GLY A 258 2.71 -19.56 3.75
N HIS A 259 2.26 -18.71 4.68
CA HIS A 259 0.97 -18.83 5.35
C HIS A 259 -0.12 -18.09 4.58
N THR A 260 -1.37 -18.51 4.82
CA THR A 260 -2.56 -17.98 4.16
C THR A 260 -3.55 -17.48 5.19
N TYR A 261 -4.33 -16.48 4.82
CA TYR A 261 -5.32 -15.86 5.69
C TYR A 261 -6.73 -16.12 5.16
N ALA A 262 -7.52 -16.89 5.91
CA ALA A 262 -8.93 -17.14 5.64
C ALA A 262 -9.78 -16.18 6.48
N LYS A 263 -10.07 -15.01 5.92
CA LYS A 263 -11.24 -14.20 6.30
C LYS A 263 -12.33 -14.41 5.25
#